data_AF-A0A833TZQ5-F1
#
_entry.id   AF-A0A833TZQ5-F1
#
_cell.length_a   1.000
_cell.length_b   1.000
_cell.length_c   1.000
_cell.angle_alpha   90.00
_cell.angle_beta   90.00
_cell.angle_gamma   90.00
#
_symmetry.space_group_name_H-M   'P 1'
#
loop_
_entity.id
_entity.type
_entity.pdbx_description
1 polymer ?
#
loop_
_entity_poly.entity_id
_entity_poly.type
_entity_poly.pdbx_seq_one_letter_code
_entity_poly.pdbx_strand_id
1 'polypeptide(L)' 'MQFNFEIDTAWCLEQLLKDGRITEREKLLVQTTHRQCDQLKWHPLQWIANFKLVDAHDSVKRLTLTVLTEWLVS' A
#
# COMPACT_ATOMS: atom_id res chain seq x y z
N MET A 1 -7.04 26.33 2.70
CA MET A 1 -7.16 24.97 2.11
C MET A 1 -6.23 24.07 2.90
N GLN A 2 -6.78 23.32 3.85
CA GLN A 2 -6.01 22.36 4.63
C GLN A 2 -5.73 21.21 3.67
N PHE A 3 -4.50 21.15 3.12
CA PHE A 3 -4.03 19.95 2.44
C PHE A 3 -3.94 18.87 3.52
N ASN A 4 -5.08 18.27 3.83
CA ASN A 4 -5.11 16.97 4.47
C ASN A 4 -4.40 16.05 3.47
N PHE A 5 -3.09 15.89 3.66
CA PHE A 5 -2.38 14.69 3.24
C PHE A 5 -2.99 13.54 4.03
N GLU A 6 -4.27 13.24 3.79
CA GLU A 6 -4.83 11.94 4.10
C GLU A 6 -4.10 11.01 3.15
N ILE A 7 -3.07 10.37 3.69
CA ILE A 7 -2.28 9.36 3.01
C ILE A 7 -3.26 8.26 2.66
N ASP A 8 -3.88 8.36 1.50
CA ASP A 8 -4.89 7.39 1.09
C ASP A 8 -4.23 6.15 0.51
N THR A 9 -4.99 5.07 0.50
CA THR A 9 -4.52 3.78 -0.03
C THR A 9 -4.23 3.88 -1.52
N ALA A 10 -5.05 4.63 -2.26
CA ALA A 10 -4.80 4.92 -3.65
C ALA A 10 -3.43 5.59 -3.83
N TRP A 11 -3.17 6.66 -3.07
CA TRP A 11 -1.91 7.39 -3.12
C TRP A 11 -0.70 6.50 -2.79
N CYS A 12 -0.78 5.70 -1.72
CA CYS A 12 0.28 4.74 -1.36
C CYS A 12 0.58 3.77 -2.51
N LEU A 13 -0.46 3.20 -3.13
CA LEU A 13 -0.28 2.28 -4.26
C LEU A 13 0.28 2.97 -5.49
N GLU A 14 -0.09 4.23 -5.75
CA GLU A 14 0.49 4.99 -6.86
C GLU A 14 1.98 5.23 -6.67
N GLN A 15 2.39 5.61 -5.46
CA GLN A 15 3.80 5.81 -5.15
C GLN A 15 4.59 4.49 -5.19
N LEU A 16 4.06 3.41 -4.61
CA LEU A 16 4.68 2.08 -4.70
C LEU A 16 4.84 1.60 -6.14
N LEU A 17 3.84 1.86 -6.99
CA LEU A 17 3.91 1.54 -8.42
C LEU A 17 4.95 2.40 -9.13
N LYS A 18 4.99 3.70 -8.82
CA LYS A 18 5.97 4.64 -9.37
C LYS A 18 7.41 4.27 -8.98
N ASP A 19 7.60 3.81 -7.75
CA ASP A 19 8.86 3.28 -7.26
C ASP A 19 9.17 1.88 -7.81
N GLY A 20 8.27 1.25 -8.58
CA GLY A 20 8.50 -0.07 -9.15
C GLY A 20 8.51 -1.20 -8.11
N ARG A 21 7.98 -0.98 -6.90
CA ARG A 21 7.88 -1.99 -5.84
C ARG A 21 6.69 -2.93 -6.01
N ILE A 22 5.63 -2.46 -6.67
CA ILE A 22 4.46 -3.26 -7.02
C ILE A 22 4.15 -3.15 -8.51
N THR A 23 3.39 -4.12 -9.01
CA THR A 23 2.87 -4.10 -10.38
C THR A 23 1.48 -3.45 -10.45
N GLU A 24 1.08 -2.99 -11.64
CA GLU A 24 -0.29 -2.49 -11.87
C GLU A 24 -1.35 -3.51 -11.48
N ARG A 25 -1.07 -4.81 -11.68
CA ARG A 25 -1.97 -5.89 -11.28
C ARG A 25 -2.22 -5.90 -9.78
N GLU A 26 -1.17 -5.72 -8.98
CA GLU A 26 -1.28 -5.68 -7.52
C GLU A 26 -1.96 -4.40 -7.05
N LYS A 27 -1.67 -3.25 -7.67
CA LYS A 27 -2.42 -2.00 -7.45
C LYS A 27 -3.92 -2.21 -7.67
N LEU A 28 -4.30 -2.78 -8.81
CA LEU A 28 -5.71 -3.04 -9.15
C LEU A 28 -6.34 -4.04 -8.18
N LEU A 29 -5.63 -5.10 -7.79
CA LEU A 29 -6.12 -6.06 -6.79
C LEU A 29 -6.49 -5.33 -5.48
N VAL A 30 -5.60 -4.51 -4.94
CA VAL A 30 -5.85 -3.80 -3.67
C VAL A 30 -6.97 -2.75 -3.80
N GLN A 31 -7.06 -2.07 -4.94
CA GLN A 31 -8.10 -1.05 -5.20
C GLN A 31 -9.49 -1.64 -5.43
N THR A 32 -9.57 -2.78 -6.12
CA THR A 32 -10.84 -3.47 -6.40
C THR A 32 -11.31 -4.35 -5.25
N THR A 33 -10.44 -4.64 -4.28
CA THR A 33 -10.82 -5.39 -3.09
C THR A 33 -11.64 -4.49 -2.16
N HIS A 34 -12.89 -4.90 -1.91
CA HIS A 34 -13.77 -4.20 -0.99
C HIS A 34 -13.27 -4.32 0.45
N ARG A 35 -13.24 -3.20 1.17
CA ARG A 35 -13.00 -3.17 2.61
C ARG A 35 -14.25 -3.63 3.35
N GLN A 36 -14.07 -4.59 4.23
CA GLN A 36 -15.10 -5.00 5.19
C GLN A 36 -15.20 -3.98 6.34
N CYS A 37 -16.28 -4.06 7.13
CA CYS A 37 -16.56 -3.14 8.24
C CYS A 37 -15.39 -2.97 9.23
N ASP A 38 -14.65 -4.04 9.53
CA ASP A 38 -13.47 -3.98 10.40
C ASP A 38 -12.26 -3.30 9.73
N GLN A 39 -12.16 -3.41 8.40
CA GLN A 39 -11.07 -2.89 7.59
C GLN A 39 -11.25 -1.40 7.23
N LEU A 40 -12.45 -0.84 7.41
CA LEU A 40 -12.70 0.59 7.32
C LEU A 40 -11.94 1.39 8.40
N LYS A 41 -11.65 0.75 9.54
CA LYS A 41 -10.82 1.34 10.61
C LYS A 41 -9.32 1.16 10.37
N TRP A 42 -8.93 0.37 9.38
CA TRP A 42 -7.52 0.03 9.17
C TRP A 42 -6.79 1.18 8.48
N HIS A 43 -5.54 1.37 8.89
CA HIS A 43 -4.68 2.31 8.22
C HIS A 43 -4.41 1.84 6.78
N PRO A 44 -4.35 2.75 5.78
CA PRO A 44 -3.96 2.47 4.40
C PRO A 44 -2.79 1.49 4.23
N LEU A 45 -1.69 1.72 4.96
CA LEU A 45 -0.53 0.83 4.92
C LEU A 45 -0.82 -0.57 5.48
N GLN A 46 -1.64 -0.66 6.53
CA GLN A 46 -2.06 -1.93 7.13
C GLN A 46 -2.96 -2.71 6.19
N TRP A 47 -3.83 -2.01 5.46
CA TRP A 47 -4.63 -2.61 4.39
C TRP A 47 -3.75 -3.20 3.29
N ILE A 48 -2.79 -2.43 2.78
CA ILE A 48 -1.87 -2.90 1.72
C ILE A 48 -1.01 -4.08 2.23
N ALA A 49 -0.50 -3.98 3.45
CA ALA A 49 0.30 -5.04 4.08
C ALA A 49 -0.44 -6.37 4.22
N ASN A 50 -1.78 -6.34 4.34
CA ASN A 50 -2.61 -7.53 4.42
C ASN A 50 -2.53 -8.40 3.16
N PHE A 51 -2.26 -7.80 1.99
CA PHE A 51 -2.09 -8.53 0.73
C PHE A 51 -0.74 -9.23 0.62
N LYS A 52 0.22 -8.91 1.50
CA LYS A 52 1.56 -9.51 1.55
C LYS A 52 2.22 -9.58 0.16
N LEU A 53 2.09 -8.47 -0.59
CA LEU A 53 2.65 -8.32 -1.92
C LEU A 53 4.16 -8.55 -1.89
N VAL A 54 4.70 -9.14 -2.95
CA VAL A 54 6.14 -9.36 -3.09
C VAL A 54 6.76 -8.08 -3.63
N ASP A 55 7.86 -7.62 -3.03
CA ASP A 55 8.54 -6.45 -3.54
C ASP A 55 9.18 -6.79 -4.90
N ALA A 56 8.85 -6.03 -5.93
CA ALA A 56 9.38 -6.25 -7.26
C ALA A 56 10.88 -5.90 -7.37
N HIS A 57 11.42 -5.07 -6.46
CA HIS A 57 12.86 -4.84 -6.34
C HIS A 57 13.60 -5.95 -5.60
N ASP A 58 12.91 -6.63 -4.68
CA ASP A 58 13.51 -7.65 -3.84
C ASP A 58 12.50 -8.79 -3.69
N SER A 59 12.60 -9.78 -4.57
CA SER A 59 11.68 -10.93 -4.61
C SER A 59 11.70 -11.78 -3.33
N VAL A 60 12.67 -11.54 -2.44
CA VAL A 60 12.77 -12.19 -1.13
C VAL A 60 11.95 -11.42 -0.07
N LYS A 61 11.77 -10.12 -0.25
CA LYS A 61 11.03 -9.25 0.68
C LYS A 61 9.57 -9.12 0.27
N ARG A 62 8.73 -8.99 1.29
CA ARG A 62 7.30 -8.68 1.14
C ARG A 62 7.04 -7.30 1.67
N LEU A 63 6.08 -6.61 1.06
CA LEU A 63 5.56 -5.33 1.50
C LEU A 63 4.70 -5.52 2.76
N THR A 64 5.40 -5.78 3.87
CA THR A 64 4.82 -5.84 5.20
C THR A 64 4.60 -4.42 5.72
N LEU A 65 3.79 -4.30 6.79
CA LEU A 65 3.50 -3.00 7.39
C LEU A 65 4.79 -2.25 7.75
N THR A 66 5.79 -2.94 8.32
CA THR A 66 7.09 -2.34 8.67
C THR A 66 7.79 -1.76 7.45
N VAL A 67 7.90 -2.52 6.36
CA VAL A 67 8.56 -2.07 5.12
C VAL A 67 7.83 -0.87 4.50
N LEU A 68 6.51 -0.90 4.49
CA LEU A 68 5.69 0.18 3.97
C LEU A 68 5.77 1.44 4.84
N THR A 69 5.85 1.28 6.16
CA THR A 69 6.04 2.39 7.09
C THR A 69 7.42 3.00 6.93
N GLU A 70 8.49 2.19 6.87
CA GLU A 70 9.86 2.66 6.63
C GLU A 70 9.99 3.39 5.29
N TRP A 71 9.39 2.85 4.23
CA TRP A 71 9.35 3.48 2.93
C TRP A 71 8.62 4.84 2.95
N LEU A 72 7.52 4.96 3.69
CA LEU A 72 6.75 6.20 3.76
C LEU A 72 7.50 7.34 4.47
N VAL A 73 8.39 7.02 5.41
CA VAL A 73 9.20 8.02 6.13
C VAL A 73 10.58 8.25 5.53
N SER A 74 10.90 7.57 4.41
CA SER A 74 12.21 7.58 3.74
C SER A 74 12.33 8.64 2.66
#